data_AF-A0A1I6NTI7-F1
#
_entry.id   AF-A0A1I6NTI7-F1
#
_cell.length_a   1.000
_cell.length_b   1.000
_cell.length_c   1.000
_cell.angle_alpha   90.00
_cell.angle_beta   90.00
_cell.angle_gamma   90.00
#
_symmetry.space_group_name_H-M   'P 1'
#
loop_
_entity.id
_entity.type
_entity.pdbx_description
1 polymer ?
#
loop_
_entity_poly.entity_id
_entity_poly.type
_entity_poly.pdbx_seq_one_letter_code
_entity_poly.pdbx_strand_id
1 'polypeptide(L)'
;MSTPSSFSQFLVEQFYGYSTDELINLNNDIVENNVWGSSRSAFRNAVLKALSKRGIDLSPIISKEDGFSIIHIVKVRLENNVLIPVH
;
A
#
# COMPACT_ATOMS: atom_id res chain seq x y z
N MET A 1 -20.78 5.51 -14.64
CA MET A 1 -19.45 4.88 -14.81
C MET A 1 -18.48 5.62 -13.91
N SER A 2 -17.99 4.99 -12.84
CA SER A 2 -17.00 5.61 -11.96
C SER A 2 -15.63 5.46 -12.61
N THR A 3 -14.95 6.58 -12.87
CA THR A 3 -13.60 6.57 -13.45
C THR A 3 -12.61 5.90 -12.47
N PRO A 4 -11.50 5.31 -12.96
CA PRO A 4 -10.49 4.69 -12.10
C PRO A 4 -9.95 5.62 -10.99
N SER A 5 -9.94 6.95 -11.22
CA SER A 5 -9.54 7.91 -10.20
C SER A 5 -10.55 8.01 -9.05
N SER A 6 -11.85 7.90 -9.35
CA SER A 6 -12.92 7.92 -8.34
C SER A 6 -12.87 6.71 -7.42
N PHE A 7 -12.56 5.52 -7.98
CA PHE A 7 -12.44 4.30 -7.18
C PHE A 7 -11.18 4.31 -6.28
N SER A 8 -10.02 4.68 -6.82
CA SER A 8 -8.80 4.76 -6.00
C SER A 8 -8.92 5.82 -4.90
N GLN A 9 -9.59 6.94 -5.17
CA GLN A 9 -9.81 7.99 -4.19
C GLN A 9 -10.79 7.54 -3.11
N PHE A 10 -11.89 6.88 -3.49
CA PHE A 10 -12.84 6.28 -2.56
C PHE A 10 -12.16 5.29 -1.60
N LEU A 11 -11.27 4.42 -2.11
CA LEU A 11 -10.53 3.49 -1.26
C LEU A 11 -9.61 4.20 -0.26
N VAL A 12 -8.89 5.24 -0.70
CA VAL A 12 -8.05 6.04 0.20
C VAL A 12 -8.89 6.71 1.28
N GLU A 13 -10.08 7.22 0.92
CA GLU A 13 -11.05 7.80 1.85
C GLU A 13 -11.51 6.79 2.92
N GLN A 14 -11.82 5.56 2.52
CA GLN A 14 -12.16 4.48 3.46
C GLN A 14 -11.01 4.14 4.40
N PHE A 15 -9.77 4.13 3.88
CA PHE A 15 -8.56 3.80 4.65
C PHE A 15 -8.11 4.89 5.63
N TYR A 16 -8.71 6.07 5.63
CA TYR A 16 -8.45 7.06 6.68
C TYR A 16 -8.93 6.61 8.06
N GLY A 17 -10.02 5.83 8.13
CA GLY A 17 -10.55 5.32 9.39
C GLY A 17 -9.75 4.19 10.03
N TYR A 18 -8.82 3.59 9.28
CA TYR A 18 -8.06 2.42 9.71
C TYR A 18 -6.86 2.84 10.56
N SER A 19 -6.46 2.04 11.54
CA SER A 19 -5.16 2.21 12.21
C SER A 19 -3.99 1.87 11.29
N THR A 20 -2.79 2.28 11.66
CA THR A 20 -1.58 1.98 10.87
C THR A 20 -1.33 0.47 10.82
N ASP A 21 -1.53 -0.23 11.93
CA ASP A 21 -1.39 -1.69 12.02
C ASP A 21 -2.40 -2.41 11.12
N GLU A 22 -3.64 -1.94 11.06
CA GLU A 22 -4.65 -2.49 10.14
C GLU A 22 -4.24 -2.32 8.67
N LEU A 23 -3.69 -1.16 8.30
CA LEU A 23 -3.20 -0.93 6.95
C LEU A 23 -2.02 -1.84 6.58
N ILE A 24 -1.13 -2.13 7.54
CA ILE A 24 -0.02 -3.07 7.36
C ILE A 24 -0.54 -4.49 7.19
N ASN A 25 -1.47 -4.92 8.04
CA ASN A 25 -2.11 -6.22 7.93
C ASN A 25 -2.82 -6.36 6.57
N LEU A 26 -3.47 -5.31 6.09
CA LEU A 26 -4.13 -5.32 4.78
C LEU A 26 -3.14 -5.38 3.61
N ASN A 27 -1.99 -4.70 3.67
CA ASN A 27 -0.93 -4.90 2.67
C ASN A 27 -0.43 -6.35 2.67
N ASN A 28 -0.19 -6.92 3.86
CA ASN A 28 0.35 -8.27 3.98
C ASN A 28 -0.64 -9.32 3.48
N ASP A 29 -1.92 -9.15 3.82
CA ASP A 29 -3.01 -9.97 3.28
C ASP A 29 -3.08 -9.88 1.75
N ILE A 30 -2.97 -8.68 1.18
CA ILE A 30 -2.94 -8.48 -0.29
C ILE A 30 -1.76 -9.20 -0.94
N VAL A 31 -0.61 -9.25 -0.27
CA VAL A 31 0.60 -9.91 -0.79
C VAL A 31 0.49 -11.44 -0.68
N GLU A 32 -0.14 -11.96 0.37
CA GLU A 32 -0.33 -13.40 0.58
C GLU A 32 -1.48 -13.98 -0.25
N ASN A 33 -2.60 -13.28 -0.32
CA ASN A 33 -3.84 -13.81 -0.83
C ASN A 33 -4.13 -13.34 -2.26
N ASN A 34 -4.39 -14.30 -3.15
CA ASN A 34 -4.82 -14.03 -4.53
C ASN A 34 -6.30 -13.64 -4.67
N VAL A 35 -7.02 -13.47 -3.54
CA VAL A 35 -8.46 -13.22 -3.49
C VAL A 35 -8.85 -11.82 -4.01
N TRP A 36 -7.91 -10.87 -3.99
CA TRP A 36 -8.15 -9.46 -4.36
C TRP A 36 -8.33 -9.19 -5.86
N GLY A 37 -8.19 -10.22 -6.70
CA GLY A 37 -8.51 -10.17 -8.14
C GLY A 37 -7.79 -9.07 -8.92
N SER A 38 -8.42 -8.58 -9.99
CA SER A 38 -7.86 -7.56 -10.88
C SER A 38 -7.67 -6.18 -10.22
N SER A 39 -8.36 -5.92 -9.11
CA SER A 39 -8.25 -4.66 -8.35
C SER A 39 -7.13 -4.67 -7.31
N ARG A 40 -6.40 -5.77 -7.15
CA ARG A 40 -5.32 -5.93 -6.15
C ARG A 40 -4.33 -4.77 -6.14
N SER A 41 -3.89 -4.32 -7.32
CA SER A 41 -2.95 -3.21 -7.46
C SER A 41 -3.56 -1.88 -7.01
N ALA A 42 -4.84 -1.63 -7.28
CA ALA A 42 -5.54 -0.43 -6.86
C ALA A 42 -5.71 -0.36 -5.33
N PHE A 43 -6.10 -1.49 -4.71
CA PHE A 43 -6.18 -1.61 -3.25
C PHE A 43 -4.84 -1.38 -2.58
N ARG A 44 -3.80 -2.08 -3.04
CA ARG A 44 -2.45 -1.91 -2.49
C ARG A 44 -1.94 -0.48 -2.61
N ASN A 45 -2.14 0.15 -3.77
CA ASN A 45 -1.76 1.55 -3.97
C ASN A 45 -2.51 2.50 -3.05
N ALA A 46 -3.79 2.25 -2.77
CA ALA A 46 -4.56 3.05 -1.82
C ALA A 46 -4.04 2.89 -0.38
N VAL A 47 -3.69 1.67 0.04
CA VAL A 47 -3.05 1.41 1.34
C VAL A 47 -1.73 2.14 1.47
N LEU A 48 -0.83 2.00 0.50
CA LEU A 48 0.48 2.66 0.54
C LEU A 48 0.34 4.19 0.53
N LYS A 49 -0.63 4.74 -0.21
CA LYS A 49 -0.94 6.17 -0.15
C LYS A 49 -1.43 6.59 1.24
N ALA A 50 -2.29 5.80 1.89
CA ALA A 50 -2.76 6.10 3.24
C ALA A 50 -1.61 6.08 4.27
N LEU A 51 -0.69 5.11 4.17
CA LEU A 51 0.51 5.03 5.01
C LEU A 51 1.46 6.21 4.76
N SER A 52 1.76 6.54 3.50
CA SER A 52 2.61 7.69 3.15
C SER A 52 2.03 9.01 3.64
N LYS A 53 0.70 9.21 3.54
CA LYS A 53 0.03 10.41 4.08
C LYS A 53 0.16 10.56 5.60
N ARG A 54 0.42 9.46 6.33
CA ARG A 54 0.70 9.48 7.78
C ARG A 54 2.16 9.78 8.11
N GLY A 55 3.00 10.01 7.10
CA GLY A 55 4.42 10.24 7.27
C GLY A 55 5.23 8.97 7.48
N ILE A 56 4.67 7.79 7.18
CA ILE A 56 5.42 6.53 7.24
C ILE A 56 6.35 6.46 6.04
N ASP A 57 7.61 6.12 6.30
CA ASP A 57 8.60 5.98 5.26
C ASP A 57 8.40 4.66 4.48
N LEU A 58 8.22 4.79 3.16
CA LEU A 58 8.06 3.69 2.22
C LEU A 58 9.36 3.39 1.45
N SER A 59 10.43 4.15 1.69
CA SER A 59 11.69 4.04 0.94
C SER A 59 12.24 2.61 0.84
N PRO A 60 12.13 1.72 1.86
CA PRO A 60 12.72 0.39 1.76
C PRO A 60 12.00 -0.55 0.80
N ILE A 61 10.76 -0.23 0.41
CA ILE A 61 9.98 -1.02 -0.55
C ILE A 61 9.90 -0.37 -1.93
N ILE A 62 10.61 0.75 -2.14
CA ILE A 62 10.65 1.50 -3.40
C ILE A 62 12.08 1.50 -3.93
N SER A 63 12.28 0.90 -5.10
CA SER A 63 13.52 1.02 -5.86
C SER A 63 13.36 2.03 -6.99
N LYS A 64 14.43 2.77 -7.29
CA LYS A 64 14.50 3.66 -8.45
C LYS A 64 15.47 3.06 -9.46
N GLU A 65 14.98 2.71 -10.64
CA GLU A 65 15.78 2.16 -11.74
C GLU A 65 15.48 2.97 -13.00
N ASP A 66 16.52 3.55 -13.61
CA ASP A 66 16.45 4.25 -14.91
C ASP A 66 15.32 5.28 -15.04
N GLY A 67 15.07 6.06 -13.98
CA GLY A 67 14.02 7.09 -13.95
C GLY A 67 12.61 6.58 -13.63
N PHE A 68 12.45 5.27 -13.42
CA PHE A 68 11.20 4.65 -12.97
C PHE A 68 11.28 4.29 -11.49
N SER A 69 10.14 4.39 -10.78
CA SER A 69 10.01 3.91 -9.41
C SER A 69 9.25 2.59 -9.40
N ILE A 70 9.89 1.54 -8.89
CA ILE A 70 9.34 0.21 -8.74
C ILE A 70 8.97 0.01 -7.27
N ILE A 71 7.70 -0.27 -7.00
CA ILE A 71 7.23 -0.61 -5.65
C ILE A 71 7.19 -2.13 -5.53
N HIS A 72 8.07 -2.70 -4.73
CA HIS A 72 8.15 -4.15 -4.52
C HIS A 72 6.89 -4.68 -3.87
N ILE A 73 6.36 -5.81 -4.36
CA ILE A 73 5.18 -6.47 -3.79
C ILE A 73 5.65 -7.45 -2.72
N VAL A 74 5.80 -6.94 -1.50
CA VAL A 74 6.36 -7.69 -0.36
C VAL A 74 5.54 -7.42 0.90
N LYS A 75 5.57 -8.38 1.83
CA LYS A 75 5.06 -8.17 3.18
C LYS A 75 5.92 -7.14 3.87
N VAL A 76 5.33 -6.40 4.80
CA VAL A 76 5.99 -5.33 5.54
C VAL A 76 5.65 -5.39 7.01
N ARG A 77 6.54 -4.83 7.83
CA ARG A 77 6.29 -4.50 9.22
C ARG A 77 6.66 -3.04 9.46
N LEU A 78 6.07 -2.43 10.49
CA LEU A 78 6.46 -1.08 10.92
C LEU A 78 7.57 -1.14 11.94
N GLU A 79 8.68 -0.46 11.66
CA GLU A 79 9.74 -0.23 12.65
C GLU A 79 10.15 1.23 12.59
N ASN A 80 10.11 1.93 13.73
CA ASN A 80 10.52 3.35 13.83
C ASN A 80 9.89 4.26 12.76
N ASN A 81 8.60 4.06 12.46
CA ASN A 81 7.86 4.81 11.44
C ASN A 81 8.34 4.57 9.98
N VAL A 82 9.01 3.43 9.75
CA VAL A 82 9.48 2.97 8.44
C VAL A 82 8.86 1.60 8.13
N LEU A 83 8.42 1.39 6.88
CA LEU A 83 8.02 0.06 6.41
C LEU A 83 9.24 -0.76 6.04
N ILE A 84 9.48 -1.82 6.80
CA ILE A 84 10.56 -2.77 6.55
C ILE A 84 9.99 -4.01 5.87
N PRO A 85 10.54 -4.43 4.71
CA PRO A 85 10.11 -5.65 4.05
C PRO A 85 10.40 -6.88 4.92
N VAL A 86 9.47 -7.82 4.93
CA VAL A 86 9.59 -9.11 5.63
C VAL A 86 9.62 -10.21 4.59
N HIS A 87 10.70 -11.01 4.62
CA HIS A 87 10.92 -12.16 3.75
C HIS A 87 10.36 -13.44 4.36
#